data_AF-A0A7S3PFV5-F1
#
_entry.id   AF-A0A7S3PFV5-F1
#
_cell.length_a   1.000
_cell.length_b   1.000
_cell.length_c   1.000
_cell.angle_alpha   90.00
_cell.angle_beta   90.00
_cell.angle_gamma   90.00
#
_symmetry.space_group_name_H-M   'P 1'
#
loop_
_entity.id
_entity.type
_entity.pdbx_description
1 polymer ?
#
loop_
_entity_poly.entity_id
_entity_poly.type
_entity_poly.pdbx_seq_one_letter_code
_entity_poly.pdbx_strand_id
1 'polypeptide(L)'
;VLYECSNRILEVLIVSYDTFRSQEQLWSIDWELVILDEIHYLKNPRSASHESVTKLKTLRRIGLTGTLMQNNYSELFHLMDLVRPGEFGTHADFKQYYSRPIER
;
A
#
# COMPACT_ATOMS: atom_id res chain seq x y z
N VAL A 1 24.54 0.92 -1.21
CA VAL A 1 23.61 0.11 -0.39
C VAL A 1 23.05 -1.10 -1.15
N LEU A 2 22.85 -1.04 -2.48
CA LEU A 2 22.31 -2.17 -3.26
C LEU A 2 23.29 -3.33 -3.54
N TYR A 3 24.61 -3.08 -3.50
CA TYR A 3 25.62 -4.08 -3.90
C TYR A 3 25.86 -5.21 -2.88
N GLU A 4 25.33 -5.11 -1.66
CA GLU A 4 25.41 -6.19 -0.66
C GLU A 4 24.15 -7.07 -0.62
N CYS A 5 23.12 -6.79 -1.43
CA CYS A 5 21.84 -7.51 -1.37
C CYS A 5 21.90 -8.94 -1.96
N SER A 6 23.00 -9.32 -2.64
CA SER A 6 23.12 -10.64 -3.26
C SER A 6 23.70 -11.73 -2.35
N ASN A 7 24.33 -11.38 -1.21
CA ASN A 7 25.14 -12.34 -0.43
C ASN A 7 24.94 -12.29 1.09
N ARG A 8 23.93 -11.57 1.59
CA ARG A 8 23.47 -11.66 2.97
C ARG A 8 21.95 -11.83 2.96
N ILE A 9 21.45 -12.72 3.80
CA ILE A 9 20.02 -12.89 4.05
C ILE A 9 19.51 -11.52 4.53
N LEU A 10 18.83 -10.79 3.66
CA LEU A 10 18.25 -9.49 4.01
C LEU A 10 17.05 -9.78 4.91
N GLU A 11 17.26 -9.73 6.22
CA GLU A 11 16.19 -10.02 7.19
C GLU A 11 15.15 -8.89 7.22
N VAL A 12 15.59 -7.63 7.08
CA VAL A 12 14.72 -6.45 7.11
C VAL A 12 15.23 -5.36 6.17
N LEU A 13 14.34 -4.77 5.37
CA LEU A 13 14.59 -3.56 4.58
C LEU A 13 13.73 -2.42 5.10
N ILE A 14 14.37 -1.28 5.39
CA ILE A 14 13.68 -0.03 5.73
C ILE A 14 14.01 0.99 4.64
N VAL A 15 12.97 1.55 4.02
CA VAL A 15 13.10 2.47 2.89
C VAL A 15 11.93 3.46 2.89
N SER A 16 12.18 4.71 2.48
CA SER A 16 11.11 5.68 2.28
C SER A 16 10.32 5.39 0.99
N TYR A 17 9.08 5.87 0.90
CA TYR A 17 8.27 5.71 -0.31
C TYR A 17 8.94 6.31 -1.56
N ASP A 18 9.61 7.45 -1.44
CA ASP A 18 10.30 8.10 -2.55
C ASP A 18 11.47 7.28 -3.09
N THR A 19 12.29 6.73 -2.18
CA THR A 19 13.40 5.85 -2.56
C THR A 19 12.86 4.56 -3.15
N PHE A 20 11.85 3.94 -2.52
CA PHE A 20 11.24 2.70 -2.99
C PHE A 20 10.66 2.82 -4.40
N ARG A 21 9.97 3.94 -4.70
CA ARG A 21 9.44 4.24 -6.03
C ARG A 21 10.52 4.27 -7.11
N SER A 22 11.74 4.67 -6.76
CA SER A 22 12.84 4.81 -7.73
C SER A 22 13.65 3.52 -7.89
N GLN A 23 13.33 2.47 -7.14
CA GLN A 23 14.10 1.23 -7.04
C GLN A 23 13.27 0.04 -7.53
N GLU A 24 13.08 -0.05 -8.84
CA GLU A 24 12.24 -1.09 -9.47
C GLU A 24 12.70 -2.52 -9.15
N GLN A 25 14.00 -2.70 -8.86
CA GLN A 25 14.59 -3.98 -8.46
C GLN A 25 13.95 -4.55 -7.18
N LEU A 26 13.43 -3.68 -6.30
CA LEU A 26 12.78 -4.09 -5.05
C LEU A 26 11.38 -4.66 -5.29
N TRP A 27 10.75 -4.36 -6.43
CA TRP A 27 9.39 -4.80 -6.76
C TRP A 27 9.36 -6.28 -7.17
N SER A 28 10.49 -6.79 -7.68
CA SER A 28 10.62 -8.20 -8.06
C SER A 28 10.91 -9.15 -6.90
N ILE A 29 11.24 -8.63 -5.72
CA ILE A 29 11.52 -9.43 -4.53
C ILE A 29 10.20 -9.96 -3.94
N ASP A 30 10.16 -11.24 -3.59
CA ASP A 30 9.02 -11.86 -2.90
C ASP A 30 9.13 -11.60 -1.39
N TRP A 31 8.37 -10.63 -0.89
CA TRP A 31 8.38 -10.22 0.51
C TRP A 31 7.39 -11.04 1.34
N GLU A 32 7.82 -11.59 2.48
CA GLU A 32 6.89 -12.30 3.37
C GLU A 32 5.90 -11.34 4.05
N LEU A 33 6.37 -10.16 4.44
CA LEU A 33 5.61 -9.11 5.11
C LEU A 33 6.03 -7.73 4.62
N VAL A 34 5.04 -6.88 4.32
CA VAL A 34 5.24 -5.46 4.03
C VAL A 34 4.50 -4.63 5.06
N ILE A 35 5.20 -3.71 5.71
CA ILE A 35 4.63 -2.73 6.63
C ILE A 35 4.69 -1.35 5.95
N LEU A 36 3.53 -0.72 5.83
CA LEU A 36 3.34 0.58 5.20
C LEU A 36 3.05 1.59 6.29
N ASP A 37 4.09 2.28 6.73
CA ASP A 37 3.95 3.33 7.75
C ASP A 37 3.38 4.61 7.15
N GLU A 38 2.58 5.32 7.94
CA GLU A 38 1.76 6.45 7.50
C GLU A 38 1.09 6.24 6.13
N ILE A 39 0.36 5.12 6.02
CA ILE A 39 -0.23 4.66 4.75
C ILE A 39 -1.13 5.70 4.07
N HIS A 40 -1.64 6.68 4.82
CA HIS A 40 -2.42 7.80 4.26
C HIS A 40 -1.64 8.61 3.19
N TYR A 41 -0.31 8.57 3.17
CA TYR A 41 0.49 9.12 2.06
C TYR A 41 0.19 8.45 0.70
N LEU A 42 -0.29 7.21 0.70
CA LEU A 42 -0.62 6.42 -0.48
C LEU A 42 -2.09 6.53 -0.89
N LYS A 43 -2.86 7.48 -0.34
CA LYS A 43 -4.31 7.60 -0.58
C LYS A 43 -4.70 7.92 -2.03
N ASN A 44 -3.78 8.48 -2.81
CA ASN A 44 -4.02 8.82 -4.21
C ASN A 44 -3.57 7.66 -5.12
N PRO A 45 -4.50 6.93 -5.77
CA PRO A 45 -4.16 5.81 -6.64
C PRO A 45 -3.39 6.22 -7.91
N ARG A 46 -3.41 7.50 -8.28
CA ARG A 46 -2.65 8.05 -9.41
C ARG A 46 -1.23 8.46 -9.05
N SER A 47 -0.86 8.41 -7.77
CA SER A 47 0.49 8.74 -7.35
C SER A 47 1.45 7.61 -7.70
N ALA A 48 2.64 7.96 -8.18
CA ALA A 48 3.64 6.96 -8.53
C ALA A 48 4.13 6.15 -7.31
N SER A 49 3.98 6.67 -6.09
CA SER A 49 4.26 5.94 -4.86
C SER A 49 3.18 4.89 -4.55
N HIS A 50 1.91 5.21 -4.81
CA HIS A 50 0.84 4.20 -4.73
C HIS A 50 1.08 3.09 -5.76
N GLU A 51 1.38 3.47 -7.01
CA GLU A 51 1.61 2.52 -8.09
C GLU A 51 2.85 1.64 -7.85
N SER A 52 3.91 2.14 -7.21
CA SER A 52 5.06 1.30 -6.89
C SER A 52 4.72 0.27 -5.80
N VAL A 53 3.91 0.66 -4.81
CA VAL A 53 3.51 -0.24 -3.72
C VAL A 53 2.54 -1.32 -4.19
N THR A 54 1.65 -1.03 -5.15
CA THR A 54 0.77 -2.07 -5.71
C THR A 54 1.53 -3.17 -6.45
N LYS A 55 2.74 -2.86 -6.98
CA LYS A 55 3.63 -3.82 -7.65
C LYS A 55 4.36 -4.78 -6.70
N LEU A 56 4.31 -4.55 -5.37
CA LEU A 56 4.93 -5.43 -4.39
C LEU A 56 4.29 -6.82 -4.36
N LYS A 57 5.12 -7.84 -4.52
CA LYS A 57 4.74 -9.24 -4.28
C LYS A 57 4.88 -9.55 -2.79
N THR A 58 3.76 -9.80 -2.13
CA THR A 58 3.76 -10.19 -0.72
C THR A 58 2.52 -10.96 -0.31
N LEU A 59 2.67 -11.82 0.70
CA LEU A 59 1.56 -12.56 1.31
C LEU A 59 0.75 -11.71 2.30
N ARG A 60 1.40 -10.75 2.96
CA ARG A 60 0.82 -9.98 4.07
C ARG A 60 1.24 -8.51 3.98
N ARG A 61 0.26 -7.61 4.05
CA ARG A 61 0.46 -6.16 4.14
C ARG A 61 -0.16 -5.64 5.42
N ILE A 62 0.55 -4.75 6.12
CA ILE A 62 0.04 -4.05 7.30
C ILE A 62 0.15 -2.55 7.01
N GLY A 63 -0.99 -1.85 7.01
CA GLY A 63 -1.04 -0.40 6.95
C GLY A 63 -1.08 0.20 8.34
N LEU A 64 -0.16 1.11 8.65
CA LEU A 64 -0.14 1.87 9.90
C LEU A 64 -0.45 3.32 9.59
N THR A 65 -1.23 3.98 10.45
CA THR A 65 -1.36 5.44 10.41
C THR A 65 -1.84 5.99 11.74
N GLY A 66 -1.30 7.15 12.13
CA GLY A 66 -1.74 7.86 13.32
C GLY A 66 -2.95 8.77 13.09
N THR A 67 -3.33 9.03 11.84
CA THR A 67 -4.41 9.96 11.49
C THR A 67 -5.71 9.23 11.21
N LEU A 68 -6.78 9.68 11.88
CA LEU A 68 -8.15 9.30 11.54
C LEU A 68 -8.43 9.79 10.12
N MET A 69 -8.67 8.85 9.19
CA MET A 69 -8.87 9.08 7.75
C MET A 69 -9.71 10.32 7.45
N GLN A 70 -9.24 11.16 6.53
CA GLN A 70 -9.86 12.45 6.21
C GLN A 70 -11.12 12.28 5.34
N ASN A 71 -12.30 12.11 5.96
CA ASN A 71 -13.65 12.40 5.43
C ASN A 71 -14.08 11.87 4.04
N ASN A 72 -13.26 11.08 3.34
CA ASN A 72 -13.56 10.60 2.00
C ASN A 72 -13.45 9.07 1.95
N TYR A 73 -14.60 8.40 1.89
CA TYR A 73 -14.67 6.94 1.79
C TYR A 73 -13.98 6.39 0.53
N SER A 74 -13.79 7.20 -0.51
CA SER A 74 -12.97 6.82 -1.66
C SER A 74 -11.50 6.65 -1.28
N GLU A 75 -10.95 7.54 -0.44
CA GLU A 75 -9.57 7.41 0.03
C GLU A 75 -9.42 6.16 0.90
N LEU A 76 -10.39 5.91 1.78
CA LEU A 76 -10.43 4.68 2.57
C LEU A 76 -10.44 3.43 1.70
N PHE A 77 -11.28 3.40 0.65
CA PHE A 77 -11.30 2.28 -0.30
C PHE A 77 -9.92 2.02 -0.90
N HIS A 78 -9.25 3.05 -1.41
CA HIS A 78 -7.93 2.87 -2.03
C HIS A 78 -6.87 2.38 -1.06
N LEU A 79 -6.93 2.78 0.20
CA LEU A 79 -6.01 2.31 1.23
C LEU A 79 -6.30 0.87 1.65
N MET A 80 -7.59 0.51 1.77
CA MET A 80 -8.02 -0.85 2.07
C MET A 80 -7.68 -1.82 0.93
N ASP A 81 -7.91 -1.42 -0.32
CA ASP A 81 -7.53 -2.18 -1.51
C ASP A 81 -6.01 -2.35 -1.60
N LEU A 82 -5.24 -1.34 -1.17
CA LEU A 82 -3.79 -1.45 -1.13
C LEU A 82 -3.29 -2.45 -0.07
N VAL A 83 -3.95 -2.54 1.09
CA VAL A 83 -3.65 -3.53 2.14
C VAL A 83 -4.15 -4.93 1.75
N ARG A 84 -5.35 -5.01 1.18
CA ARG A 84 -6.02 -6.26 0.77
C ARG A 84 -6.66 -6.11 -0.62
N PRO A 85 -5.86 -6.29 -1.68
CA PRO A 85 -6.34 -6.10 -3.04
C PRO A 85 -7.52 -7.01 -3.38
N GLY A 86 -8.60 -6.41 -3.87
CA GLY A 86 -9.79 -7.12 -4.38
C GLY A 86 -10.77 -7.64 -3.33
N GLU A 87 -10.50 -7.49 -2.03
CA GLU A 87 -11.42 -7.97 -0.97
C GLU A 87 -12.73 -7.17 -0.90
N PHE A 88 -12.68 -5.90 -1.31
CA PHE A 88 -13.81 -4.97 -1.25
C PHE A 88 -14.55 -4.79 -2.57
N GLY A 89 -14.29 -5.63 -3.57
CA GLY A 89 -14.86 -5.52 -4.90
C GLY A 89 -14.39 -4.28 -5.65
N THR A 90 -15.21 -3.79 -6.59
CA THR A 90 -14.90 -2.56 -7.30
C THR A 90 -15.16 -1.32 -6.44
N HIS A 91 -14.59 -0.17 -6.82
CA HIS A 91 -14.90 1.10 -6.16
C HIS A 91 -16.41 1.42 -6.14
N ALA A 92 -17.12 1.04 -7.21
CA ALA A 92 -18.57 1.21 -7.29
C ALA A 92 -19.31 0.33 -6.29
N ASP A 93 -18.90 -0.92 -6.14
CA ASP A 93 -19.45 -1.84 -5.12
C ASP A 93 -19.22 -1.27 -3.73
N PHE A 94 -17.98 -0.88 -3.42
CA PHE A 94 -17.66 -0.30 -2.13
C PHE A 94 -18.51 0.93 -1.82
N LYS A 95 -18.71 1.80 -2.81
CA LYS A 95 -19.54 3.00 -2.65
C LYS A 95 -20.99 2.66 -2.35
N GLN A 96 -21.54 1.63 -3.00
CA GLN A 96 -22.92 1.19 -2.82
C GLN A 96 -23.14 0.52 -1.46
N TYR A 97 -22.23 -0.36 -1.04
CA TYR A 97 -22.40 -1.18 0.17
C TYR A 97 -21.91 -0.51 1.46
N TYR A 98 -20.93 0.42 1.39
CA TYR A 98 -20.32 1.02 2.58
C TYR A 98 -20.49 2.55 2.65
N SER A 99 -20.05 3.31 1.64
CA SER A 99 -20.09 4.79 1.70
C SER A 99 -21.51 5.34 1.79
N ARG A 100 -22.42 4.95 0.87
CA ARG A 100 -23.80 5.49 0.85
C ARG A 100 -24.60 5.17 2.12
N PRO A 101 -24.52 3.97 2.72
CA PRO A 101 -25.20 3.69 3.98
C PRO A 101 -24.69 4.49 5.18
N ILE A 102 -23.39 4.82 5.23
CA ILE A 102 -22.80 5.54 6.37
C ILE A 102 -23.00 7.06 6.26
N GLU A 103 -23.12 7.59 5.05
CA GLU A 103 -23.37 9.03 4.80
C GLU A 103 -24.83 9.46 5.06
N ARG A 104 -25.74 8.53 5.36
CA ARG A 104 -27.14 8.80 5.75
C ARG A 104 -27.32 8.78 7.25
#